data_AF-A0A8S3X3L0-F1
#
_entry.id   AF-A0A8S3X3L0-F1
#
_cell.length_a   1.000
_cell.length_b   1.000
_cell.length_c   1.000
_cell.angle_alpha   90.00
_cell.angle_beta   90.00
_cell.angle_gamma   90.00
#
_symmetry.space_group_name_H-M   'P 1'
#
loop_
_entity.id
_entity.type
_entity.pdbx_description
1 polymer ?
#
loop_
_entity_poly.entity_id
_entity_poly.type
_entity_poly.pdbx_seq_one_letter_code
_entity_poly.pdbx_strand_id
1 'polypeptide(L)'
;MLVTYLETSRDLCETDSILFGAALAVCRIIGAKLPMAGRATQQGSAIPAWRKRIEDRIAKARALIGRLTSFRSGNNRLRVVRTVRMAFAGTNISLSQPDITQKLTERIDDLKQKIAAWGKRIRRFSERSRRFNQNRLFQSDQKRLYKSLERPEVCGAGPGPDQADTVAFWRGLWSEPVNHSEGPWMEVVASQSASVTPMDPVIITPEDVAEAVRRAPNWKSPGLDGLHHYWLKGFVVCHAVLA
;
A
#
# COMPACT_ATOMS: atom_id res chain seq x y z
N MET A 1 17.78 -2.09 32.31
CA MET A 1 16.31 -1.87 32.28
C MET A 1 15.63 -2.78 31.26
N LEU A 2 15.99 -2.78 29.96
CA LEU A 2 15.33 -3.69 29.01
C LEU A 2 15.51 -5.18 29.37
N VAL A 3 16.74 -5.59 29.72
CA VAL A 3 17.08 -6.95 30.17
C VAL A 3 16.17 -7.44 31.30
N THR A 4 16.01 -6.62 32.36
CA THR A 4 15.20 -6.95 33.54
C THR A 4 13.72 -7.10 33.23
N TYR A 5 13.20 -6.37 32.23
CA TYR A 5 11.81 -6.55 31.78
C TYR A 5 11.66 -7.80 30.91
N LEU A 6 12.65 -8.10 30.05
CA LEU A 6 12.63 -9.30 29.23
C LEU A 6 12.70 -10.58 30.06
N GLU A 7 13.46 -10.60 31.16
CA GLU A 7 13.51 -11.73 32.10
C GLU A 7 12.16 -12.02 32.78
N THR A 8 11.26 -11.03 32.84
CA THR A 8 9.91 -11.21 33.41
C THR A 8 8.87 -11.67 32.39
N SER A 9 9.22 -11.73 31.11
CA SER A 9 8.30 -12.10 30.04
C SER A 9 7.98 -13.59 30.09
N ARG A 10 6.69 -13.93 30.00
CA ARG A 10 6.20 -15.32 30.04
C ARG A 10 5.91 -15.89 28.67
N ASP A 11 5.57 -15.03 27.72
CA ASP A 11 5.23 -15.41 26.35
C ASP A 11 5.74 -14.39 25.33
N LEU A 12 5.58 -14.75 24.05
CA LEU A 12 6.03 -13.93 22.93
C LEU A 12 5.27 -12.60 22.82
N CYS A 13 4.01 -12.56 23.26
CA CYS A 13 3.16 -11.36 23.21
C CYS A 13 3.65 -10.30 24.22
N GLU A 14 4.03 -10.72 25.42
CA GLU A 14 4.64 -9.86 26.42
C GLU A 14 6.02 -9.37 25.96
N THR A 15 6.82 -10.27 25.37
CA THR A 15 8.15 -9.92 24.82
C THR A 15 7.99 -8.83 23.75
N ASP A 16 7.03 -8.98 22.84
CA ASP A 16 6.72 -7.98 21.82
C ASP A 16 6.32 -6.62 22.43
N SER A 17 5.41 -6.64 23.40
CA SER A 17 4.96 -5.42 24.09
C SER A 17 6.12 -4.68 24.77
N ILE A 18 7.04 -5.41 25.41
CA ILE A 18 8.24 -4.86 26.06
C ILE A 18 9.16 -4.23 25.01
N LEU A 19 9.41 -4.93 23.89
CA LEU A 19 10.26 -4.44 22.80
C LEU A 19 9.68 -3.19 22.14
N PHE A 20 8.37 -3.16 21.89
CA PHE A 20 7.67 -2.00 21.36
C PHE A 20 7.76 -0.81 22.32
N GLY A 21 7.54 -1.04 23.62
CA GLY A 21 7.72 -0.03 24.66
C GLY A 21 9.14 0.54 24.70
N ALA A 22 10.15 -0.31 24.55
CA ALA A 22 11.55 0.09 24.49
C ALA A 22 11.84 0.96 23.25
N ALA A 23 11.33 0.57 22.07
CA ALA A 23 11.45 1.34 20.85
C ALA A 23 10.80 2.73 20.98
N LEU A 24 9.62 2.82 21.61
CA LEU A 24 8.96 4.09 21.90
C LEU A 24 9.75 4.96 22.88
N ALA A 25 10.34 4.36 23.91
CA ALA A 25 11.19 5.08 24.86
C ALA A 25 12.40 5.70 24.17
N VAL A 26 13.09 4.93 23.30
CA VAL A 26 14.21 5.44 22.49
C VAL A 26 13.76 6.57 21.56
N CYS A 27 12.63 6.41 20.87
CA CYS A 27 12.07 7.46 20.02
C CYS A 27 11.80 8.76 20.80
N ARG A 28 11.27 8.65 22.04
CA ARG A 28 11.00 9.80 22.91
C ARG A 28 12.28 10.49 23.37
N ILE A 29 13.31 9.71 23.75
CA ILE A 29 14.61 10.25 24.18
C ILE A 29 15.29 11.02 23.05
N ILE A 30 15.22 10.50 21.82
CA ILE A 30 15.81 11.14 20.63
C ILE A 30 14.97 12.34 20.15
N GLY A 31 13.78 12.56 20.71
CA GLY A 31 12.87 13.63 20.27
C GLY A 31 12.22 13.37 18.92
N ALA A 32 12.15 12.10 18.49
CA ALA A 32 11.47 11.73 17.26
C ALA A 32 9.96 11.99 17.38
N LYS A 33 9.39 12.70 16.40
CA LYS A 33 7.93 12.93 16.33
C LYS A 33 7.24 11.61 15.99
N LEU A 34 6.76 10.92 17.01
CA LEU A 34 5.86 9.79 16.83
C LEU A 34 4.52 10.30 16.32
N PRO A 35 3.95 9.72 15.24
CA PRO A 35 2.61 10.05 14.81
C PRO A 35 1.64 9.60 15.90
N MET A 36 1.22 10.53 16.75
CA MET A 36 0.13 10.29 17.70
C MET A 36 -1.11 9.91 16.87
N ALA A 37 -1.58 8.67 17.04
CA ALA A 37 -2.85 8.20 16.50
C ALA A 37 -3.96 9.09 17.07
N GLY A 38 -4.39 10.12 16.31
CA GLY A 38 -5.44 11.01 16.78
C GLY A 38 -5.62 12.31 16.03
N ARG A 39 -4.60 12.86 15.36
CA ARG A 39 -4.79 14.09 14.57
C ARG A 39 -5.02 13.76 13.10
N ALA A 40 -6.23 13.28 12.81
CA ALA A 40 -6.77 13.34 11.46
C ALA A 40 -7.00 14.82 11.11
N THR A 41 -5.97 15.50 10.59
CA THR A 41 -6.19 16.74 9.84
C THR A 41 -7.09 16.39 8.66
N GLN A 42 -8.37 16.74 8.79
CA GLN A 42 -9.31 16.72 7.68
C GLN A 42 -8.86 17.80 6.69
N GLN A 43 -7.97 17.43 5.76
CA GLN A 43 -7.73 18.29 4.61
C GLN A 43 -9.01 18.26 3.78
N GLY A 44 -9.64 19.42 3.65
CA GLY A 44 -10.88 19.59 2.89
C GLY A 44 -10.75 19.08 1.45
N SER A 45 -11.89 18.90 0.78
CA SER A 45 -12.07 18.32 -0.56
C SER A 45 -11.38 19.04 -1.73
N ALA A 46 -10.46 19.97 -1.45
CA ALA A 46 -9.76 20.73 -2.44
C ALA A 46 -8.87 19.83 -3.31
N ILE A 47 -9.03 19.94 -4.63
CA ILE A 47 -8.18 19.26 -5.61
C ILE A 47 -6.72 19.64 -5.32
N PRO A 48 -5.83 18.66 -5.07
CA PRO A 48 -4.44 18.95 -4.75
C PRO A 48 -3.76 19.77 -5.85
N ALA A 49 -2.88 20.71 -5.47
CA ALA A 49 -2.18 21.57 -6.42
C ALA A 49 -1.36 20.78 -7.48
N TRP A 50 -0.84 19.60 -7.12
CA TRP A 50 -0.16 18.73 -8.08
C TRP A 50 -1.10 18.22 -9.18
N ARG A 51 -2.36 17.94 -8.86
CA ARG A 51 -3.35 17.41 -9.81
C ARG A 51 -3.75 18.48 -10.81
N LYS A 52 -4.09 19.68 -10.33
CA LYS A 52 -4.39 20.85 -11.18
C LYS A 52 -3.27 21.12 -12.19
N ARG A 53 -2.01 21.15 -11.73
CA ARG A 53 -0.84 21.38 -12.61
C ARG A 53 -0.71 20.36 -13.74
N ILE A 54 -1.04 19.09 -13.49
CA ILE A 54 -0.98 18.05 -14.53
C ILE A 54 -2.17 18.16 -15.48
N GLU A 55 -3.37 18.42 -14.96
CA GLU A 55 -4.58 18.67 -15.75
C GLU A 55 -4.39 19.87 -16.70
N ASP A 56 -3.79 20.97 -16.22
CA ASP A 56 -3.46 22.13 -17.03
C ASP A 56 -2.47 21.81 -18.16
N ARG A 57 -1.46 20.96 -17.90
CA ARG A 57 -0.50 20.51 -18.93
C ARG A 57 -1.22 19.67 -19.98
N ILE A 58 -2.11 18.78 -19.58
CA ILE A 58 -2.95 17.99 -20.50
C ILE A 58 -3.82 18.91 -21.35
N ALA A 59 -4.49 19.90 -20.74
CA ALA A 59 -5.35 20.84 -21.45
C ALA A 59 -4.57 21.65 -22.50
N LYS A 60 -3.40 22.20 -22.11
CA LYS A 60 -2.51 22.93 -23.03
C LYS A 60 -2.04 22.06 -24.19
N ALA A 61 -1.66 20.80 -23.92
CA ALA A 61 -1.24 19.86 -24.96
C ALA A 61 -2.38 19.49 -25.91
N ARG A 62 -3.61 19.26 -25.40
CA ARG A 62 -4.80 19.02 -26.24
C ARG A 62 -5.11 20.21 -27.14
N ALA A 63 -5.05 21.43 -26.60
CA ALA A 63 -5.24 22.64 -27.39
C ALA A 63 -4.16 22.82 -28.47
N LEU A 64 -2.92 22.40 -28.19
CA LEU A 64 -1.84 22.42 -29.18
C LEU A 64 -2.05 21.37 -30.28
N ILE A 65 -2.41 20.13 -29.91
CA ILE A 65 -2.78 19.08 -30.88
C ILE A 65 -3.88 19.58 -31.81
N GLY A 66 -4.96 20.17 -31.27
CA GLY A 66 -6.05 20.72 -32.09
C GLY A 66 -5.55 21.73 -33.14
N ARG A 67 -4.65 22.65 -32.73
CA ARG A 67 -4.06 23.65 -33.64
C ARG A 67 -3.13 23.04 -34.69
N LEU A 68 -2.31 22.05 -34.32
CA LEU A 68 -1.44 21.33 -35.26
C LEU A 68 -2.27 20.54 -36.28
N THR A 69 -3.34 19.87 -35.84
CA THR A 69 -4.27 19.15 -36.71
C THR A 69 -5.00 20.09 -37.66
N SER A 70 -5.47 21.25 -37.19
CA SER A 70 -6.10 22.27 -38.06
C SER A 70 -5.13 22.82 -39.10
N PHE A 71 -3.87 23.08 -38.74
CA PHE A 71 -2.86 23.51 -39.71
C PHE A 71 -2.60 22.43 -40.76
N ARG A 72 -2.47 21.17 -40.32
CA ARG A 72 -2.30 20.01 -41.22
C ARG A 72 -3.47 19.83 -42.19
N SER A 73 -4.69 20.21 -41.81
CA SER A 73 -5.87 20.18 -42.68
C SER A 73 -6.00 21.41 -43.60
N GLY A 74 -4.96 22.24 -43.72
CA GLY A 74 -4.92 23.40 -44.62
C GLY A 74 -5.37 24.74 -44.01
N ASN A 75 -5.58 24.82 -42.69
CA ASN A 75 -5.96 26.08 -42.06
C ASN A 75 -4.76 27.01 -41.84
N ASN A 76 -4.62 28.00 -42.71
CA ASN A 76 -3.52 28.97 -42.70
C ASN A 76 -3.85 30.31 -42.02
N ARG A 77 -4.85 30.36 -41.14
CA ARG A 77 -5.12 31.58 -40.35
C ARG A 77 -3.89 31.98 -39.53
N LEU A 78 -3.55 33.28 -39.53
CA LEU A 78 -2.35 33.83 -38.88
C LEU A 78 -2.17 33.37 -37.42
N ARG A 79 -3.26 33.28 -36.65
CA ARG A 79 -3.22 32.81 -35.25
C ARG A 79 -2.77 31.35 -35.12
N VAL A 80 -3.22 30.49 -36.03
CA VAL A 80 -2.83 29.08 -36.08
C VAL A 80 -1.36 28.98 -36.46
N VAL A 81 -0.95 29.64 -37.55
CA VAL A 81 0.44 29.65 -38.03
C VAL A 81 1.41 30.16 -36.97
N ARG A 82 1.09 31.26 -36.27
CA ARG A 82 1.91 31.77 -35.15
C ARG A 82 2.07 30.74 -34.04
N THR A 83 0.99 30.04 -33.69
CA THR A 83 1.04 29.01 -32.64
C THR A 83 1.88 27.81 -33.07
N VAL A 84 1.78 27.39 -34.33
CA VAL A 84 2.60 26.31 -34.88
C VAL A 84 4.07 26.70 -34.91
N ARG A 85 4.42 27.92 -35.36
CA ARG A 85 5.81 28.42 -35.29
C ARG A 85 6.36 28.36 -33.86
N MET A 86 5.58 28.80 -32.88
CA MET A 86 5.97 28.75 -31.47
C MET A 86 6.11 27.31 -30.96
N ALA A 87 5.34 26.36 -31.47
CA ALA A 87 5.44 24.95 -31.11
C ALA A 87 6.76 24.29 -31.52
N PHE A 88 7.39 24.85 -32.56
CA PHE A 88 8.69 24.47 -33.12
C PHE A 88 9.78 25.53 -32.84
N ALA A 89 9.51 26.53 -32.00
CA ALA A 89 10.51 27.54 -31.65
C ALA A 89 11.71 26.88 -30.98
N GLY A 90 12.92 27.22 -31.43
CA GLY A 90 14.17 26.59 -30.97
C GLY A 90 14.47 25.24 -31.65
N THR A 91 13.67 24.80 -32.62
CA THR A 91 14.01 23.68 -33.51
C THR A 91 14.37 24.22 -34.90
N ASN A 92 15.25 23.53 -35.64
CA ASN A 92 15.64 23.91 -37.01
C ASN A 92 14.57 23.58 -38.06
N ILE A 93 13.29 23.53 -37.67
CA ILE A 93 12.17 23.14 -38.53
C ILE A 93 11.48 24.39 -39.03
N SER A 94 11.44 24.56 -40.36
CA SER A 94 10.71 25.63 -41.03
C SER A 94 9.39 25.11 -41.59
N LEU A 95 8.34 25.92 -41.50
CA LEU A 95 7.01 25.57 -42.01
C LEU A 95 6.95 25.44 -43.54
N SER A 96 7.98 25.94 -44.24
CA SER A 96 8.09 25.87 -45.69
C SER A 96 8.82 24.61 -46.18
N GLN A 97 9.32 23.77 -45.28
CA GLN A 97 10.01 22.54 -45.67
C GLN A 97 9.02 21.49 -46.21
N PRO A 98 9.44 20.66 -47.19
CA PRO A 98 8.57 19.66 -47.80
C PRO A 98 8.16 18.54 -46.81
N ASP A 99 8.95 18.29 -45.76
CA ASP A 99 8.72 17.25 -44.75
C ASP A 99 7.86 17.73 -43.56
N ILE A 100 7.33 18.96 -43.59
CA ILE A 100 6.61 19.56 -42.47
C ILE A 100 5.41 18.72 -42.01
N THR A 101 4.71 18.06 -42.94
CA THR A 101 3.56 17.19 -42.63
C THR A 101 3.95 16.00 -41.75
N GLN A 102 5.13 15.43 -42.00
CA GLN A 102 5.67 14.35 -41.18
C GLN A 102 6.07 14.88 -39.80
N LYS A 103 6.79 16.01 -39.73
CA LYS A 103 7.19 16.66 -38.47
C LYS A 103 6.00 17.05 -37.60
N LEU A 104 4.91 17.51 -38.21
CA LEU A 104 3.65 17.79 -37.51
C LEU A 104 3.05 16.52 -36.91
N THR A 105 3.10 15.41 -37.63
CA THR A 105 2.55 14.12 -37.18
C THR A 105 3.37 13.57 -36.01
N GLU A 106 4.70 13.55 -36.13
CA GLU A 106 5.63 13.20 -35.04
C GLU A 106 5.34 14.04 -33.79
N ARG A 107 5.18 15.36 -33.95
CA ARG A 107 4.89 16.27 -32.84
C ARG A 107 3.52 16.02 -32.20
N ILE A 108 2.51 15.70 -32.99
CA ILE A 108 1.18 15.33 -32.48
C ILE A 108 1.28 14.05 -31.66
N ASP A 109 1.99 13.04 -32.15
CA ASP A 109 2.11 11.76 -31.47
C ASP A 109 2.93 11.86 -30.18
N ASP A 110 4.01 12.65 -30.17
CA ASP A 110 4.74 13.02 -28.94
C ASP A 110 3.81 13.61 -27.87
N LEU A 111 2.92 14.52 -28.28
CA LEU A 111 1.98 15.17 -27.36
C LEU A 111 0.94 14.17 -26.86
N LYS A 112 0.45 13.26 -27.71
CA LYS A 112 -0.46 12.17 -27.28
C LYS A 112 0.23 11.25 -26.27
N GLN A 113 1.48 10.86 -26.52
CA GLN A 113 2.27 10.04 -25.60
C GLN A 113 2.45 10.76 -24.24
N LYS A 114 2.77 12.06 -24.26
CA LYS A 114 2.87 12.87 -23.04
C LYS A 114 1.54 12.96 -22.28
N ILE A 115 0.42 13.17 -22.97
CA ILE A 115 -0.91 13.17 -22.36
C ILE A 115 -1.19 11.81 -21.70
N ALA A 116 -0.91 10.70 -22.38
CA ALA A 116 -1.09 9.37 -21.82
C ALA A 116 -0.22 9.15 -20.56
N ALA A 117 1.05 9.57 -20.60
CA ALA A 117 1.96 9.48 -19.45
C ALA A 117 1.48 10.34 -18.27
N TRP A 118 1.01 11.56 -18.51
CA TRP A 118 0.43 12.43 -17.49
C TRP A 118 -0.86 11.86 -16.90
N GLY A 119 -1.74 11.28 -17.73
CA GLY A 119 -2.93 10.56 -17.26
C GLY A 119 -2.59 9.39 -16.35
N LYS A 120 -1.60 8.56 -16.73
CA LYS A 120 -1.07 7.47 -15.87
C LYS A 120 -0.52 8.02 -14.55
N ARG A 121 0.16 9.17 -14.58
CA ARG A 121 0.70 9.82 -13.37
C ARG A 121 -0.42 10.28 -12.43
N ILE A 122 -1.49 10.89 -12.95
CA ILE A 122 -2.66 11.26 -12.14
C ILE A 122 -3.26 10.02 -11.50
N ARG A 123 -3.52 8.96 -12.28
CA ARG A 123 -4.08 7.70 -11.76
C ARG A 123 -3.24 7.13 -10.63
N ARG A 124 -1.92 6.98 -10.84
CA ARG A 124 -0.99 6.44 -9.84
C ARG A 124 -0.99 7.24 -8.54
N PHE A 125 -0.99 8.57 -8.63
CA PHE A 125 -0.94 9.43 -7.45
C PHE A 125 -2.28 9.43 -6.70
N SER A 126 -3.39 9.42 -7.42
CA SER A 126 -4.73 9.28 -6.84
C SER A 126 -4.89 7.93 -6.14
N GLU A 127 -4.48 6.83 -6.77
CA GLU A 127 -4.51 5.49 -6.17
C GLU A 127 -3.64 5.42 -4.91
N ARG A 128 -2.42 5.98 -4.94
CA ARG A 128 -1.56 6.07 -3.76
C ARG A 128 -2.23 6.84 -2.62
N SER A 129 -2.82 7.99 -2.93
CA SER A 129 -3.49 8.82 -1.93
C SER A 129 -4.71 8.11 -1.34
N ARG A 130 -5.50 7.43 -2.19
CA ARG A 130 -6.63 6.61 -1.77
C ARG A 130 -6.19 5.48 -0.84
N ARG A 131 -5.17 4.69 -1.23
CA ARG A 131 -4.64 3.60 -0.40
C ARG A 131 -4.13 4.11 0.94
N PHE A 132 -3.39 5.23 0.94
CA PHE A 132 -2.92 5.85 2.17
C PHE A 132 -4.09 6.22 3.10
N ASN A 133 -5.13 6.88 2.56
CA ASN A 133 -6.30 7.26 3.34
C ASN A 133 -7.09 6.05 3.85
N GLN A 134 -7.26 5.01 3.01
CA GLN A 134 -7.94 3.77 3.39
C GLN A 134 -7.17 3.02 4.48
N ASN A 135 -5.84 2.87 4.35
CA ASN A 135 -5.00 2.23 5.37
C ASN A 135 -5.01 3.01 6.69
N ARG A 136 -4.96 4.34 6.60
CA ARG A 136 -5.07 5.19 7.79
C ARG A 136 -6.43 5.03 8.46
N LEU A 137 -7.50 4.99 7.68
CA LEU A 137 -8.85 4.77 8.19
C LEU A 137 -9.00 3.36 8.77
N PHE A 138 -8.40 2.34 8.17
CA PHE A 138 -8.37 0.98 8.71
C PHE A 138 -7.70 0.94 10.10
N GLN A 139 -6.56 1.62 10.27
CA GLN A 139 -5.87 1.64 11.56
C GLN A 139 -6.62 2.43 12.63
N SER A 140 -7.32 3.51 12.27
CA SER A 140 -8.01 4.37 13.25
C SER A 140 -9.48 4.01 13.50
N ASP A 141 -10.21 3.60 12.48
CA ASP A 141 -11.66 3.37 12.48
C ASP A 141 -12.07 2.41 11.35
N GLN A 142 -11.89 1.11 11.61
CA GLN A 142 -12.21 0.04 10.65
C GLN A 142 -13.68 0.10 10.23
N LYS A 143 -14.59 0.40 11.16
CA LYS A 143 -16.04 0.48 10.90
C LYS A 143 -16.34 1.52 9.83
N ARG A 144 -15.74 2.71 9.91
CA ARG A 144 -15.89 3.74 8.86
C ARG A 144 -15.33 3.30 7.52
N LEU A 145 -14.21 2.58 7.50
CA LEU A 145 -13.68 2.06 6.24
C LEU A 145 -14.67 1.07 5.61
N TYR A 146 -15.14 0.08 6.36
CA TYR A 146 -16.07 -0.93 5.85
C TYR A 146 -17.37 -0.28 5.36
N LYS A 147 -17.94 0.66 6.11
CA LYS A 147 -19.09 1.46 5.66
C LYS A 147 -18.83 2.24 4.36
N SER A 148 -17.60 2.73 4.15
CA SER A 148 -17.24 3.42 2.90
C SER A 148 -17.03 2.47 1.71
N LEU A 149 -16.81 1.17 1.99
CA LEU A 149 -16.65 0.12 0.99
C LEU A 149 -17.98 -0.58 0.67
N GLU A 150 -18.88 -0.63 1.65
CA GLU A 150 -20.25 -1.07 1.50
C GLU A 150 -20.91 -0.28 0.37
N ARG A 151 -21.49 -1.01 -0.59
CA ARG A 151 -22.35 -0.42 -1.61
C ARG A 151 -23.75 -0.48 -1.04
N PRO A 152 -24.35 0.63 -0.59
CA PRO A 152 -25.71 0.62 -0.03
C PRO A 152 -26.75 0.10 -1.04
N GLU A 153 -26.42 0.10 -2.34
CA GLU A 153 -27.23 -0.48 -3.42
C GLU A 153 -27.22 -2.03 -3.45
N VAL A 154 -26.22 -2.68 -2.85
CA VAL A 154 -26.03 -4.15 -2.85
C VAL A 154 -26.27 -4.75 -1.46
N CYS A 155 -25.95 -3.99 -0.40
CA CYS A 155 -26.29 -4.36 0.97
C CYS A 155 -27.78 -4.07 1.19
N GLY A 156 -28.63 -5.06 0.93
CA GLY A 156 -30.08 -4.93 1.07
C GLY A 156 -30.47 -4.31 2.41
N ALA A 157 -31.36 -3.32 2.38
CA ALA A 157 -31.93 -2.64 3.55
C ALA A 157 -32.91 -3.54 4.35
N GLY A 158 -32.66 -4.85 4.37
CA GLY A 158 -33.40 -5.78 5.20
C GLY A 158 -32.97 -5.68 6.66
N PRO A 159 -33.82 -6.09 7.61
CA PRO A 159 -33.38 -6.31 8.98
C PRO A 159 -32.21 -7.31 8.96
N GLY A 160 -31.16 -7.00 9.71
CA GLY A 160 -30.05 -7.94 9.92
C GLY A 160 -30.56 -9.24 10.54
N PRO A 161 -29.78 -10.33 10.47
CA PRO A 161 -30.15 -11.58 11.15
C PRO A 161 -30.35 -11.31 12.64
N ASP A 162 -31.32 -11.99 13.24
CA ASP A 162 -31.61 -11.82 14.66
C ASP A 162 -30.38 -12.19 15.51
N GLN A 163 -30.19 -11.45 16.60
CA GLN A 163 -29.02 -11.63 17.45
C GLN A 163 -29.07 -12.99 18.15
N ALA A 164 -30.25 -13.43 18.60
CA ALA A 164 -30.39 -14.72 19.27
C ALA A 164 -30.13 -15.86 18.29
N ASP A 165 -30.69 -15.78 17.08
CA ASP A 165 -30.45 -16.76 16.00
C ASP A 165 -28.97 -16.86 15.62
N THR A 166 -28.29 -15.71 15.51
CA THR A 166 -26.85 -15.68 15.19
C THR A 166 -26.02 -16.32 16.30
N VAL A 167 -26.32 -15.99 17.56
CA VAL A 167 -25.64 -16.58 18.72
C VAL A 167 -25.90 -18.07 18.82
N ALA A 168 -27.14 -18.52 18.60
CA ALA A 168 -27.50 -19.94 18.62
C ALA A 168 -26.75 -20.73 17.54
N PHE A 169 -26.69 -20.18 16.32
CA PHE A 169 -25.95 -20.77 15.20
C PHE A 169 -24.46 -20.98 15.53
N TRP A 170 -23.76 -19.92 15.97
CA TRP A 170 -22.34 -20.03 16.28
C TRP A 170 -22.05 -20.85 17.53
N ARG A 171 -22.94 -20.80 18.53
CA ARG A 171 -22.82 -21.61 19.76
C ARG A 171 -22.89 -23.10 19.45
N GLY A 172 -23.84 -23.53 18.62
CA GLY A 172 -23.93 -24.94 18.20
C GLY A 172 -22.69 -25.41 17.43
N LEU A 173 -22.00 -24.50 16.76
CA LEU A 173 -20.79 -24.83 15.98
C LEU A 173 -19.51 -24.87 16.83
N TRP A 174 -19.37 -23.96 17.80
CA TRP A 174 -18.10 -23.72 18.52
C TRP A 174 -18.13 -24.08 20.01
N SER A 175 -19.31 -24.11 20.64
CA SER A 175 -19.46 -24.28 22.08
C SER A 175 -20.00 -25.64 22.48
N GLU A 176 -20.64 -26.36 21.56
CA GLU A 176 -21.05 -27.74 21.80
C GLU A 176 -19.85 -28.66 21.58
N PRO A 177 -19.40 -29.40 22.60
CA PRO A 177 -18.32 -30.36 22.44
C PRO A 177 -18.82 -31.50 21.54
N VAL A 178 -18.43 -31.47 20.28
CA VAL A 178 -18.65 -32.56 19.35
C VAL A 178 -17.50 -33.56 19.51
N ASN A 179 -17.82 -34.80 19.87
CA ASN A 179 -16.87 -35.89 19.79
C ASN A 179 -16.65 -36.21 18.30
N HIS A 180 -15.57 -35.69 17.73
CA HIS A 180 -15.16 -36.07 16.39
C HIS A 180 -14.65 -37.51 16.41
N SER A 181 -15.36 -38.43 15.75
CA SER A 181 -14.79 -39.74 15.45
C SER A 181 -13.73 -39.53 14.38
N GLU A 182 -12.48 -39.64 14.81
CA GLU A 182 -11.32 -39.74 13.93
C GLU A 182 -11.59 -40.79 12.84
N GLY A 183 -11.64 -40.35 11.57
CA GLY A 183 -11.97 -41.25 10.46
C GLY A 183 -10.81 -42.20 10.14
N PRO A 184 -11.05 -43.30 9.39
CA PRO A 184 -10.03 -44.30 9.05
C PRO A 184 -8.82 -43.73 8.30
N TRP A 185 -8.94 -42.52 7.75
CA TRP A 185 -7.88 -41.83 7.04
C TRP A 185 -6.67 -41.51 7.92
N MET A 186 -6.82 -41.36 9.24
CA MET A 186 -5.67 -41.15 10.12
C MET A 186 -4.81 -42.40 10.25
N GLU A 187 -5.39 -43.59 10.29
CA GLU A 187 -4.66 -44.86 10.23
C GLU A 187 -3.97 -45.03 8.87
N VAL A 188 -4.62 -44.60 7.78
CA VAL A 188 -4.03 -44.59 6.44
C VAL A 188 -2.85 -43.62 6.37
N VAL A 189 -2.98 -42.41 6.91
CA VAL A 189 -1.87 -41.43 6.94
C VAL A 189 -0.76 -41.92 7.87
N ALA A 190 -1.07 -42.49 9.02
CA ALA A 190 -0.08 -43.05 9.95
C ALA A 190 0.69 -44.21 9.32
N SER A 191 0.02 -45.11 8.60
CA SER A 191 0.68 -46.21 7.89
C SER A 191 1.50 -45.74 6.68
N GLN A 192 1.03 -44.74 5.93
CA GLN A 192 1.79 -44.12 4.84
C GLN A 192 3.02 -43.34 5.33
N SER A 193 2.92 -42.74 6.52
CA SER A 193 4.00 -41.98 7.16
C SER A 193 4.88 -42.82 8.09
N ALA A 194 4.57 -44.11 8.30
CA ALA A 194 5.37 -44.99 9.16
C ALA A 194 6.82 -45.18 8.65
N SER A 195 7.05 -45.00 7.35
CA SER A 195 8.37 -45.03 6.73
C SER A 195 9.08 -43.67 6.72
N VAL A 196 8.40 -42.60 7.12
CA VAL A 196 8.96 -41.24 7.18
C VAL A 196 9.65 -41.07 8.52
N THR A 197 10.96 -40.87 8.49
CA THR A 197 11.74 -40.53 9.69
C THR A 197 11.18 -39.25 10.32
N PRO A 198 10.88 -39.24 11.63
CA PRO A 198 10.50 -38.03 12.34
C PRO A 198 11.57 -36.95 12.13
N MET A 199 11.13 -35.70 11.94
CA MET A 199 12.05 -34.57 11.88
C MET A 199 12.76 -34.43 13.23
N ASP A 200 14.09 -34.29 13.19
CA ASP A 200 14.87 -34.03 14.39
C ASP A 200 14.36 -32.76 15.10
N PRO A 201 14.46 -32.70 16.44
CA PRO A 201 14.03 -31.52 17.18
C PRO A 201 14.80 -30.29 16.69
N VAL A 202 14.07 -29.29 16.21
CA VAL A 202 14.65 -28.02 15.77
C VAL A 202 14.93 -27.19 17.02
N ILE A 203 16.20 -27.06 17.37
CA ILE A 203 16.66 -26.17 18.44
C ILE A 203 17.05 -24.85 17.79
N ILE A 204 16.34 -23.78 18.14
CA ILE A 204 16.67 -22.43 17.69
C ILE A 204 17.70 -21.87 18.66
N THR A 205 18.85 -21.46 18.15
CA THR A 205 19.89 -20.84 18.96
C THR A 205 19.84 -19.31 18.86
N PRO A 206 20.38 -18.57 19.85
CA PRO A 206 20.51 -17.11 19.75
C PRO A 206 21.28 -16.67 18.50
N GLU A 207 22.24 -17.48 18.04
CA GLU A 207 23.00 -17.25 16.82
C GLU A 207 22.12 -17.33 15.57
N ASP A 208 21.18 -18.29 15.53
CA ASP A 208 20.20 -18.41 14.44
C ASP A 208 19.29 -17.17 14.37
N VAL A 209 18.83 -16.70 15.53
CA VAL A 209 18.02 -15.47 15.64
C VAL A 209 18.84 -14.26 15.18
N ALA A 210 20.08 -14.13 15.63
CA ALA A 210 20.97 -13.03 15.25
C ALA A 210 21.22 -13.00 13.74
N GLU A 211 21.49 -14.16 13.12
CA GLU A 211 21.71 -14.27 11.68
C GLU A 211 20.44 -13.96 10.87
N ALA A 212 19.28 -14.44 11.32
CA ALA A 212 17.99 -14.15 10.71
C ALA A 212 17.67 -12.63 10.77
N VAL A 213 17.83 -12.02 11.95
CA VAL A 213 17.61 -10.59 12.16
C VAL A 213 18.59 -9.78 11.31
N ARG A 214 19.86 -10.17 11.22
CA ARG A 214 20.89 -9.49 10.40
C ARG A 214 20.50 -9.43 8.93
N ARG A 215 20.01 -10.54 8.37
CA ARG A 215 19.56 -10.64 6.95
C ARG A 215 18.28 -9.85 6.68
N ALA A 216 17.45 -9.60 7.69
CA ALA A 216 16.19 -8.90 7.51
C ALA A 216 16.40 -7.41 7.14
N PRO A 217 15.68 -6.86 6.15
CA PRO A 217 15.80 -5.45 5.78
C PRO A 217 15.16 -4.52 6.83
N ASN A 218 15.91 -3.49 7.25
CA ASN A 218 15.58 -2.61 8.38
C ASN A 218 14.17 -2.00 8.32
N TRP A 219 13.76 -1.53 7.14
CA TRP A 219 12.53 -0.76 6.94
C TRP A 219 11.43 -1.52 6.20
N LYS A 220 11.42 -2.86 6.32
CA LYS A 220 10.26 -3.64 5.86
C LYS A 220 9.05 -3.31 6.73
N SER A 221 7.85 -3.43 6.16
CA SER A 221 6.61 -3.24 6.90
C SER A 221 6.61 -4.11 8.16
N PRO A 222 6.28 -3.53 9.33
CA PRO A 222 6.22 -4.30 10.56
C PRO A 222 5.00 -5.22 10.55
N GLY A 223 4.99 -6.21 11.42
CA GLY A 223 3.87 -7.12 11.61
C GLY A 223 2.73 -6.48 12.40
N LEU A 224 1.94 -7.34 13.05
CA LEU A 224 0.90 -6.89 13.99
C LEU A 224 1.52 -6.20 15.23
N ASP A 225 2.76 -6.58 15.55
CA ASP A 225 3.63 -6.00 16.58
C ASP A 225 3.95 -4.50 16.38
N GLY A 226 3.90 -4.01 15.13
CA GLY A 226 4.36 -2.67 14.80
C GLY A 226 5.89 -2.48 14.93
N LEU A 227 6.65 -3.55 15.16
CA LEU A 227 8.09 -3.51 15.37
C LEU A 227 8.83 -3.73 14.04
N HIS A 228 9.65 -2.76 13.65
CA HIS A 228 10.53 -2.91 12.49
C HIS A 228 11.79 -3.73 12.84
N HIS A 229 12.33 -4.48 11.87
CA HIS A 229 13.60 -5.20 12.03
C HIS A 229 14.77 -4.30 12.48
N TYR A 230 14.71 -3.00 12.17
CA TYR A 230 15.64 -2.02 12.71
C TYR A 230 15.79 -2.11 14.23
N TRP A 231 14.68 -2.23 14.96
CA TRP A 231 14.69 -2.32 16.42
C TRP A 231 15.21 -3.66 16.91
N LEU A 232 14.83 -4.76 16.26
CA LEU A 232 15.36 -6.10 16.58
C LEU A 232 16.87 -6.18 16.40
N LYS A 233 17.43 -5.50 15.40
CA LYS A 233 18.89 -5.38 15.22
C LYS A 233 19.56 -4.56 16.32
N GLY A 234 18.87 -3.52 16.81
CA GLY A 234 19.39 -2.67 17.89
C GLY A 234 19.29 -3.33 19.28
N PHE A 235 18.26 -4.15 19.49
CA PHE A 235 18.00 -4.84 20.76
C PHE A 235 18.61 -6.24 20.79
N VAL A 236 19.93 -6.34 20.64
CA VAL A 236 20.65 -7.64 20.61
C VAL A 236 20.34 -8.52 21.82
N VAL A 237 20.09 -7.90 22.98
CA VAL A 237 19.69 -8.59 24.22
C VAL A 237 18.44 -9.47 24.04
N CYS A 238 17.50 -9.10 23.15
CA CYS A 238 16.29 -9.88 22.95
C CYS A 238 16.50 -11.14 22.13
N HIS A 239 17.65 -11.31 21.46
CA HIS A 239 17.92 -12.49 20.63
C HIS A 239 17.96 -13.76 21.48
N ALA A 240 18.46 -13.67 22.71
CA ALA A 240 18.50 -14.80 23.65
C ALA A 240 17.11 -15.20 24.17
N VAL A 241 16.15 -14.28 24.19
CA VAL A 241 14.77 -14.52 24.68
C VAL A 241 13.86 -15.03 23.55
N LEU A 242 14.23 -14.76 22.30
CA LEU A 242 13.51 -15.19 21.10
C LEU A 242 13.96 -16.56 20.57
N ALA A 243 15.07 -17.10 21.08
CA ALA A 243 15.59 -18.43 20.77
C ALA A 243 14.95 -19.47 21.70
#